data_AF-A0A934DPA6-F1
#
_entry.id   AF-A0A934DPA6-F1
#
_cell.length_a   1.000
_cell.length_b   1.000
_cell.length_c   1.000
_cell.angle_alpha   90.00
_cell.angle_beta   90.00
_cell.angle_gamma   90.00
#
_symmetry.space_group_name_H-M   'P 1'
#
loop_
_entity.id
_entity.type
_entity.pdbx_description
1 polymer ?
#
loop_
_entity_poly.entity_id
_entity_poly.type
_entity_poly.pdbx_seq_one_letter_code
_entity_poly.pdbx_strand_id
1 'polypeptide(L)'
;MARRRHKPKRKQTHNSPVSTRDGGPPVSQRLLPEAPAPESKPDKVVRRKTFGWVVRLARKTRSYAIVGRDIGRNSLVSIAELAPIRRVTQFLGPPDPHTRFRRRVRAALYSVLAIVALLFASRGLSRDSLSNWWMRIHQAVMPEPSASAPAEVASAPAGPAADEKLRRERPSGIKGGVLLIPSTFSSANGEYDLVLHFHGDVKIVLESVEAAKVNAVLGVINLGVGSGYYESAYTLPGTYEALLAQVQQVVEDRGLKGARLRRVALMSWSAGYGAISTILQVRQKKDPLDALLMADGLHCGRLPERPKEINFRQMAPFVEAAKAAANGKLLFSITHSDIDPKSYVPTAEAASYLLEAVKESGVKNVDLVAPERLKLKAAAFAVEPKLVKYLEPKRDVMVGSFHVRGFTGETTEDHVAHLTQMGATFLPELASRWAPAP
;
A
#
# COMPACT_ATOMS: atom_id res chain seq x y z
N MET A 1 34.78 11.86 71.23
CA MET A 1 35.62 12.51 72.26
C MET A 1 37.01 12.81 71.69
N ALA A 2 37.51 14.03 71.91
CA ALA A 2 38.87 14.59 71.78
C ALA A 2 39.75 14.19 70.55
N ARG A 3 39.88 15.04 69.51
CA ARG A 3 40.86 16.16 69.32
C ARG A 3 42.34 15.79 69.52
N ARG A 4 43.14 15.90 68.45
CA ARG A 4 44.37 16.76 68.41
C ARG A 4 44.77 17.10 66.96
N ARG A 5 45.14 18.38 66.77
CA ARG A 5 45.53 19.06 65.53
C ARG A 5 47.06 19.06 65.40
N HIS A 6 47.59 19.08 64.16
CA HIS A 6 48.65 20.01 63.76
C HIS A 6 48.76 20.15 62.22
N LYS A 7 48.70 21.40 61.76
CA LYS A 7 49.21 21.99 60.49
C LYS A 7 50.38 22.92 60.91
N PRO A 8 51.13 23.63 60.03
CA PRO A 8 51.38 23.54 58.57
C PRO A 8 52.89 23.70 58.19
N LYS A 9 53.26 23.71 56.89
CA LYS A 9 54.35 24.57 56.35
C LYS A 9 54.24 24.77 54.84
N ARG A 10 54.81 25.88 54.35
CA ARG A 10 54.46 26.67 53.15
C ARG A 10 55.75 26.92 52.30
N LYS A 11 55.58 26.99 50.96
CA LYS A 11 56.29 27.79 49.92
C LYS A 11 57.79 27.58 49.61
N GLN A 12 58.11 27.41 48.32
CA GLN A 12 58.93 28.29 47.42
C GLN A 12 59.02 27.62 46.02
N THR A 13 58.45 28.17 44.94
CA THR A 13 58.97 29.12 43.92
C THR A 13 60.32 28.75 43.28
N HIS A 14 60.32 28.45 41.97
CA HIS A 14 61.37 28.85 41.05
C HIS A 14 60.85 29.03 39.61
N ASN A 15 61.51 29.96 38.93
CA ASN A 15 61.15 30.64 37.68
C ASN A 15 61.51 29.86 36.40
N SER A 16 60.85 30.27 35.32
CA SER A 16 61.09 29.99 33.89
C SER A 16 62.53 30.29 33.40
N PRO A 17 62.89 29.90 32.16
CA PRO A 17 62.75 30.88 31.07
C PRO A 17 62.29 30.34 29.70
N VAL A 18 62.00 31.33 28.86
CA VAL A 18 61.47 31.42 27.49
C VAL A 18 62.37 30.81 26.39
N SER A 19 61.76 30.23 25.35
CA SER A 19 62.18 30.32 23.92
C SER A 19 61.06 29.75 23.04
N THR A 20 60.17 30.59 22.49
CA THR A 20 60.08 30.93 21.05
C THR A 20 60.44 29.82 20.06
N ARG A 21 59.44 29.37 19.28
CA ARG A 21 59.51 29.23 17.81
C ARG A 21 58.13 28.90 17.21
N ASP A 22 57.71 29.84 16.38
CA ASP A 22 57.14 29.68 15.04
C ASP A 22 55.84 28.89 14.83
N GLY A 23 54.80 29.70 14.58
CA GLY A 23 53.68 29.31 13.75
C GLY A 23 54.10 29.15 12.29
N GLY A 24 53.55 28.12 11.65
CA GLY A 24 53.59 27.85 10.22
C GLY A 24 52.26 27.20 9.80
N PRO A 25 51.87 27.33 8.51
CA PRO A 25 50.50 27.66 8.11
C PRO A 25 49.57 26.46 7.93
N PRO A 26 48.24 26.70 7.80
CA PRO A 26 47.29 25.65 7.45
C PRO A 26 47.59 25.05 6.08
N VAL A 27 47.48 23.73 6.02
CA VAL A 27 47.61 22.90 4.83
C VAL A 27 46.69 23.43 3.74
N SER A 28 47.31 23.89 2.64
CA SER A 28 46.62 24.29 1.42
C SER A 28 45.95 23.08 0.78
N GLN A 29 44.64 23.20 0.58
CA GLN A 29 43.92 22.37 -0.37
C GLN A 29 44.55 22.56 -1.75
N ARG A 30 45.11 21.49 -2.31
CA ARG A 30 45.48 21.42 -3.71
C ARG A 30 44.18 21.44 -4.52
N LEU A 31 43.85 22.60 -5.06
CA LEU A 31 42.89 22.77 -6.13
C LEU A 31 43.34 21.90 -7.31
N LEU A 32 42.53 20.89 -7.63
CA LEU A 32 42.61 20.19 -8.90
C LEU A 32 42.15 21.15 -10.00
N PRO A 33 42.78 21.16 -11.18
CA PRO A 33 42.37 22.03 -12.27
C PRO A 33 40.95 21.68 -12.75
N GLU A 34 40.11 22.71 -12.83
CA GLU A 34 38.76 22.65 -13.41
C GLU A 34 38.82 22.08 -14.83
N ALA A 35 37.99 21.08 -15.09
CA ALA A 35 37.73 20.58 -16.43
C ALA A 35 37.01 21.68 -17.25
N PRO A 36 37.40 21.93 -18.50
CA PRO A 36 36.75 22.95 -19.31
C PRO A 36 35.30 22.56 -19.63
N ALA A 37 34.39 23.51 -19.43
CA ALA A 37 32.99 23.43 -19.82
C ALA A 37 32.86 23.14 -21.33
N PRO A 38 31.91 22.31 -21.76
CA PRO A 38 31.64 22.14 -23.19
C PRO A 38 31.06 23.44 -23.77
N GLU A 39 31.79 23.99 -24.74
CA GLU A 39 31.37 25.09 -25.60
C GLU A 39 30.00 24.81 -26.23
N SER A 40 29.00 25.61 -25.88
CA SER A 40 27.80 25.77 -26.68
C SER A 40 28.09 26.72 -27.84
N LYS A 41 28.10 26.22 -29.07
CA LYS A 41 27.95 27.05 -30.27
C LYS A 41 26.57 26.88 -30.91
N PRO A 42 25.99 27.98 -31.45
CA PRO A 42 24.59 28.06 -31.81
C PRO A 42 24.39 27.74 -33.29
N ASP A 43 23.33 27.00 -33.62
CA ASP A 43 22.79 27.06 -34.98
C ASP A 43 21.27 27.17 -35.00
N LYS A 44 20.86 28.40 -35.31
CA LYS A 44 19.84 28.79 -36.29
C LYS A 44 18.65 27.84 -36.45
N VAL A 45 17.54 28.22 -35.81
CA VAL A 45 16.21 27.90 -36.36
C VAL A 45 15.49 29.21 -36.71
N VAL A 46 15.07 29.20 -37.97
CA VAL A 46 14.44 30.26 -38.74
C VAL A 46 13.05 30.61 -38.18
N ARG A 47 12.78 31.92 -38.08
CA ARG A 47 11.44 32.49 -37.94
C ARG A 47 10.54 32.07 -39.11
N ARG A 48 9.35 31.54 -38.82
CA ARG A 48 8.13 31.85 -39.61
C ARG A 48 6.92 32.06 -38.71
N LYS A 49 6.41 33.30 -38.78
CA LYS A 49 5.01 33.73 -38.60
C LYS A 49 4.09 32.82 -39.45
N THR A 50 2.82 32.50 -39.16
CA THR A 50 1.63 33.35 -38.90
C THR A 50 0.36 32.46 -38.85
N PHE A 51 -0.73 32.97 -38.24
CA PHE A 51 -2.18 32.61 -38.40
C PHE A 51 -2.69 31.25 -37.88
N GLY A 52 -3.84 31.09 -37.21
CA GLY A 52 -4.91 32.02 -36.79
C GLY A 52 -6.15 31.26 -36.23
N TRP A 53 -6.95 31.97 -35.41
CA TRP A 53 -8.40 31.83 -35.14
C TRP A 53 -8.96 30.52 -34.52
N VAL A 54 -9.31 30.47 -33.23
CA VAL A 54 -10.54 30.96 -32.53
C VAL A 54 -11.80 30.09 -32.73
N VAL A 55 -12.00 29.23 -31.73
CA VAL A 55 -13.24 28.88 -31.01
C VAL A 55 -14.47 29.71 -31.40
N ARG A 56 -15.48 29.07 -32.00
CA ARG A 56 -16.83 29.64 -32.12
C ARG A 56 -17.90 28.56 -32.32
N LEU A 57 -18.62 28.18 -31.27
CA LEU A 57 -20.08 27.98 -31.34
C LEU A 57 -20.73 27.89 -29.94
N ALA A 58 -21.00 29.05 -29.35
CA ALA A 58 -22.02 29.19 -28.32
C ALA A 58 -22.66 30.59 -28.48
N ARG A 59 -23.91 30.62 -28.97
CA ARG A 59 -24.97 31.62 -28.67
C ARG A 59 -26.00 31.72 -29.80
N LYS A 60 -27.25 31.43 -29.45
CA LYS A 60 -28.48 32.03 -30.00
C LYS A 60 -29.47 32.07 -28.81
N THR A 61 -29.52 33.13 -27.98
CA THR A 61 -30.42 34.31 -28.03
C THR A 61 -31.87 33.96 -28.37
N ARG A 62 -32.94 34.50 -27.77
CA ARG A 62 -33.26 35.54 -26.77
C ARG A 62 -34.79 35.42 -26.54
N SER A 63 -35.31 35.46 -25.30
CA SER A 63 -36.05 36.59 -24.67
C SER A 63 -37.41 36.99 -25.29
N TYR A 64 -38.47 36.98 -24.46
CA TYR A 64 -39.48 38.05 -24.33
C TYR A 64 -40.12 38.04 -22.92
N ALA A 65 -40.60 39.22 -22.51
CA ALA A 65 -40.78 39.79 -21.17
C ALA A 65 -42.25 39.73 -20.64
N ILE A 66 -42.50 39.62 -19.30
CA ILE A 66 -43.07 40.61 -18.32
C ILE A 66 -44.50 41.13 -18.70
N VAL A 67 -45.60 41.08 -17.90
CA VAL A 67 -45.98 41.81 -16.65
C VAL A 67 -47.34 41.28 -16.12
N GLY A 68 -47.57 41.27 -14.80
CA GLY A 68 -48.93 41.24 -14.19
C GLY A 68 -48.94 41.06 -12.65
N ARG A 69 -49.42 42.07 -11.91
CA ARG A 69 -49.30 42.30 -10.44
C ARG A 69 -50.42 41.69 -9.56
N ASP A 70 -50.05 41.37 -8.31
CA ASP A 70 -50.76 41.46 -7.01
C ASP A 70 -52.26 41.13 -6.87
N ILE A 71 -52.59 40.03 -6.16
CA ILE A 71 -53.69 39.92 -5.15
C ILE A 71 -53.23 38.96 -4.04
N GLY A 72 -53.53 39.30 -2.77
CA GLY A 72 -52.92 38.72 -1.58
C GLY A 72 -53.58 37.50 -0.91
N ARG A 73 -52.82 37.00 0.07
CA ARG A 73 -53.12 36.23 1.30
C ARG A 73 -54.09 35.02 1.29
N ASN A 74 -53.53 33.97 1.88
CA ASN A 74 -54.09 32.78 2.52
C ASN A 74 -54.34 31.54 1.66
N SER A 75 -53.73 30.44 2.15
CA SER A 75 -53.92 29.04 1.79
C SER A 75 -53.78 28.71 0.32
N LEU A 76 -52.67 28.06 -0.05
CA LEU A 76 -52.64 26.97 -1.03
C LEU A 76 -51.26 26.32 -1.00
N VAL A 77 -51.21 25.12 -0.44
CA VAL A 77 -50.18 24.13 -0.71
C VAL A 77 -50.06 24.00 -2.23
N SER A 78 -48.89 24.28 -2.80
CA SER A 78 -48.71 24.19 -4.25
C SER A 78 -47.30 23.76 -4.64
N ILE A 79 -47.25 22.55 -5.22
CA ILE A 79 -46.42 22.15 -6.36
C ILE A 79 -44.90 22.21 -6.12
N ALA A 80 -44.42 21.51 -5.09
CA ALA A 80 -43.02 21.07 -5.01
C ALA A 80 -42.84 19.58 -4.59
N GLU A 81 -43.93 18.85 -4.27
CA GLU A 81 -43.86 17.45 -3.82
C GLU A 81 -44.24 16.41 -4.90
N LEU A 82 -44.06 16.72 -6.19
CA LEU A 82 -44.27 15.76 -7.29
C LEU A 82 -43.01 15.55 -8.15
N ALA A 83 -41.85 15.50 -7.51
CA ALA A 83 -40.56 15.24 -8.16
C ALA A 83 -39.98 13.81 -8.04
N PRO A 84 -40.76 12.70 -7.92
CA PRO A 84 -40.20 11.38 -8.24
C PRO A 84 -40.76 10.71 -9.50
N ILE A 85 -41.75 11.27 -10.20
CA ILE A 85 -42.41 10.56 -11.32
C ILE A 85 -41.70 10.75 -12.68
N ARG A 86 -40.71 11.64 -12.79
CA ARG A 86 -39.98 11.88 -14.05
C ARG A 86 -38.71 11.06 -14.26
N ARG A 87 -38.33 10.16 -13.33
CA ARG A 87 -37.10 9.35 -13.44
C ARG A 87 -37.30 7.85 -13.71
N VAL A 88 -38.53 7.38 -13.90
CA VAL A 88 -38.81 5.96 -14.17
C VAL A 88 -38.99 5.65 -15.66
N THR A 89 -39.15 6.65 -16.53
CA THR A 89 -39.42 6.44 -17.96
C THR A 89 -38.19 6.49 -18.87
N GLN A 90 -36.96 6.51 -18.35
CA GLN A 90 -35.73 6.60 -19.16
C GLN A 90 -34.98 5.28 -19.39
N PHE A 91 -35.50 4.14 -18.93
CA PHE A 91 -34.83 2.84 -19.10
C PHE A 91 -35.45 1.88 -20.12
N LEU A 92 -36.38 2.34 -20.95
CA LEU A 92 -37.05 1.48 -21.93
C LEU A 92 -36.99 2.13 -23.31
N GLY A 93 -36.28 1.47 -24.23
CA GLY A 93 -36.27 1.82 -25.66
C GLY A 93 -37.68 1.75 -26.28
N PRO A 94 -37.82 2.14 -27.56
CA PRO A 94 -39.13 2.25 -28.20
C PRO A 94 -39.84 0.87 -28.26
N PRO A 95 -41.19 0.85 -28.22
CA PRO A 95 -41.96 -0.39 -28.14
C PRO A 95 -41.99 -1.16 -29.48
N ASP A 96 -41.81 -2.48 -29.37
CA ASP A 96 -41.95 -3.47 -30.45
C ASP A 96 -43.44 -3.73 -30.80
N PRO A 97 -43.89 -3.75 -32.08
CA PRO A 97 -45.30 -3.77 -32.45
C PRO A 97 -46.06 -5.10 -32.27
N HIS A 98 -45.40 -6.21 -31.91
CA HIS A 98 -46.05 -7.52 -31.97
C HIS A 98 -46.40 -8.10 -30.59
N THR A 99 -47.67 -7.95 -30.19
CA THR A 99 -48.56 -8.97 -29.56
C THR A 99 -49.62 -8.29 -28.67
N ARG A 100 -50.85 -8.17 -29.20
CA ARG A 100 -52.01 -7.57 -28.50
C ARG A 100 -52.39 -8.29 -27.20
N PHE A 101 -52.01 -9.56 -27.06
CA PHE A 101 -52.27 -10.39 -25.87
C PHE A 101 -51.48 -9.92 -24.64
N ARG A 102 -50.17 -9.66 -24.80
CA ARG A 102 -49.30 -9.19 -23.70
C ARG A 102 -49.69 -7.81 -23.20
N ARG A 103 -50.24 -6.95 -24.08
CA ARG A 103 -50.77 -5.64 -23.71
C ARG A 103 -52.03 -5.73 -22.83
N ARG A 104 -52.94 -6.66 -23.12
CA ARG A 104 -54.18 -6.84 -22.33
C ARG A 104 -53.90 -7.45 -20.96
N VAL A 105 -53.00 -8.43 -20.89
CA VAL A 105 -52.58 -9.04 -19.62
C VAL A 105 -51.88 -8.01 -18.72
N ARG A 106 -50.98 -7.20 -19.28
CA ARG A 106 -50.33 -6.12 -18.52
C ARG A 106 -51.31 -5.05 -18.07
N ALA A 107 -52.23 -4.61 -18.92
CA ALA A 107 -53.24 -3.63 -18.56
C ALA A 107 -54.13 -4.13 -17.41
N ALA A 108 -54.60 -5.39 -17.47
CA ALA A 108 -55.38 -5.99 -16.39
C ALA A 108 -54.59 -6.08 -15.07
N LEU A 109 -53.30 -6.44 -15.13
CA LEU A 109 -52.43 -6.50 -13.95
C LEU A 109 -52.24 -5.11 -13.31
N TYR A 110 -52.06 -4.07 -14.13
CA TYR A 110 -51.93 -2.69 -13.66
C TYR A 110 -53.24 -2.14 -13.09
N SER A 111 -54.41 -2.52 -13.62
CA SER A 111 -55.72 -2.16 -13.06
C SER A 111 -55.93 -2.78 -11.68
N VAL A 112 -55.56 -4.04 -11.50
CA VAL A 112 -55.64 -4.72 -10.19
C VAL A 112 -54.69 -4.08 -9.18
N LEU A 113 -53.45 -3.78 -9.58
CA LEU A 113 -52.48 -3.10 -8.72
C LEU A 113 -52.92 -1.68 -8.32
N ALA A 114 -53.58 -0.94 -9.23
CA ALA A 114 -54.11 0.39 -8.93
C ALA A 114 -55.27 0.35 -7.93
N ILE A 115 -56.18 -0.63 -8.05
CA ILE A 115 -57.30 -0.83 -7.11
C ILE A 115 -56.78 -1.22 -5.73
N VAL A 116 -55.77 -2.09 -5.67
CA VAL A 116 -55.16 -2.49 -4.39
C VAL A 116 -54.44 -1.32 -3.74
N ALA A 117 -53.69 -0.51 -4.50
CA ALA A 117 -53.05 0.70 -3.96
C ALA A 117 -54.07 1.72 -3.41
N LEU A 118 -55.22 1.88 -4.07
CA LEU A 118 -56.32 2.75 -3.60
C LEU A 118 -56.96 2.22 -2.31
N LEU A 119 -57.11 0.90 -2.16
CA LEU A 119 -57.63 0.26 -0.94
C LEU A 119 -56.64 0.35 0.24
N PHE A 120 -55.33 0.46 -0.02
CA PHE A 120 -54.32 0.67 1.01
C PHE A 120 -54.17 2.16 1.41
N ALA A 121 -54.35 3.09 0.46
CA ALA A 121 -54.34 4.52 0.75
C ALA A 121 -55.50 4.97 1.65
N SER A 122 -56.65 4.28 1.60
CA SER A 122 -57.81 4.59 2.47
C SER A 122 -57.69 4.05 3.90
N ARG A 123 -56.68 3.23 4.21
CA ARG A 123 -56.51 2.59 5.53
C ARG A 123 -55.35 3.14 6.38
N GLY A 124 -54.70 4.23 5.95
CA GLY A 124 -53.74 4.97 6.80
C GLY A 124 -52.53 4.18 7.30
N LEU A 125 -52.06 3.19 6.53
CA LEU A 125 -50.85 2.40 6.86
C LEU A 125 -49.56 3.15 6.46
N SER A 126 -48.53 3.06 7.30
CA SER A 126 -47.25 3.76 7.13
C SER A 126 -46.44 3.25 5.93
N ARG A 127 -45.58 4.13 5.37
CA ARG A 127 -44.74 3.90 4.18
C ARG A 127 -43.89 2.62 4.25
N ASP A 128 -43.49 2.19 5.44
CA ASP A 128 -42.64 1.02 5.66
C ASP A 128 -43.38 -0.32 5.47
N SER A 129 -44.72 -0.31 5.55
CA SER A 129 -45.53 -1.51 5.33
C SER A 129 -45.74 -1.81 3.83
N LEU A 130 -45.60 -0.80 2.97
CA LEU A 130 -45.80 -0.93 1.51
C LEU A 130 -44.57 -1.51 0.79
N SER A 131 -43.36 -1.17 1.22
CA SER A 131 -42.11 -1.70 0.65
C SER A 131 -41.94 -3.20 0.90
N ASN A 132 -42.24 -3.63 2.13
CA ASN A 132 -42.18 -5.02 2.55
C ASN A 132 -43.24 -5.90 1.88
N TRP A 133 -44.43 -5.34 1.63
CA TRP A 133 -45.48 -6.03 0.90
C TRP A 133 -45.17 -6.15 -0.60
N TRP A 134 -44.58 -5.11 -1.21
CA TRP A 134 -44.10 -5.18 -2.60
C TRP A 134 -43.03 -6.27 -2.75
N MET A 135 -42.01 -6.31 -1.91
CA MET A 135 -40.97 -7.37 -2.03
C MET A 135 -41.54 -8.79 -1.96
N ARG A 136 -42.57 -9.02 -1.13
CA ARG A 136 -43.23 -10.32 -1.00
C ARG A 136 -44.05 -10.71 -2.24
N ILE A 137 -44.72 -9.76 -2.89
CA ILE A 137 -45.44 -10.03 -4.14
C ILE A 137 -44.47 -10.23 -5.31
N HIS A 138 -43.36 -9.48 -5.34
CA HIS A 138 -42.33 -9.65 -6.35
C HIS A 138 -41.69 -11.05 -6.31
N GLN A 139 -41.51 -11.62 -5.12
CA GLN A 139 -41.01 -12.99 -4.92
C GLN A 139 -42.05 -14.08 -5.21
N ALA A 140 -43.35 -13.80 -5.02
CA ALA A 140 -44.41 -14.80 -5.21
C ALA A 140 -44.89 -14.94 -6.67
N VAL A 141 -44.75 -13.89 -7.49
CA VAL A 141 -45.29 -13.85 -8.87
C VAL A 141 -44.23 -14.13 -9.93
N MET A 142 -42.94 -14.01 -9.59
CA MET A 142 -41.84 -14.37 -10.49
C MET A 142 -41.14 -15.61 -9.93
N PRO A 143 -41.40 -16.83 -10.43
CA PRO A 143 -40.47 -17.93 -10.18
C PRO A 143 -39.11 -17.50 -10.71
N GLU A 144 -38.06 -17.73 -9.92
CA GLU A 144 -36.69 -17.52 -10.39
C GLU A 144 -36.54 -18.18 -11.77
N PRO A 145 -35.98 -17.49 -12.77
CA PRO A 145 -35.64 -18.16 -14.00
C PRO A 145 -34.68 -19.28 -13.62
N SER A 146 -35.14 -20.52 -13.74
CA SER A 146 -34.29 -21.71 -13.69
C SER A 146 -33.06 -21.40 -14.51
N ALA A 147 -31.94 -21.16 -13.85
CA ALA A 147 -30.66 -20.94 -14.49
C ALA A 147 -30.32 -22.26 -15.17
N SER A 148 -30.74 -22.39 -16.43
CA SER A 148 -30.08 -23.26 -17.39
C SER A 148 -28.59 -23.01 -17.19
N ALA A 149 -27.86 -24.07 -16.84
CA ALA A 149 -26.42 -24.05 -16.70
C ALA A 149 -25.83 -23.18 -17.82
N PRO A 150 -24.99 -22.18 -17.51
CA PRO A 150 -24.31 -21.46 -18.57
C PRO A 150 -23.63 -22.50 -19.44
N ALA A 151 -23.98 -22.51 -20.73
CA ALA A 151 -23.25 -23.29 -21.72
C ALA A 151 -21.78 -22.99 -21.49
N GLU A 152 -21.04 -24.03 -21.11
CA GLU A 152 -19.60 -24.01 -20.95
C GLU A 152 -19.05 -23.40 -22.24
N VAL A 153 -18.65 -22.13 -22.17
CA VAL A 153 -17.89 -21.50 -23.23
C VAL A 153 -16.60 -22.28 -23.21
N ALA A 154 -16.52 -23.31 -24.04
CA ALA A 154 -15.34 -24.11 -24.24
C ALA A 154 -14.19 -23.11 -24.40
N SER A 155 -13.33 -23.06 -23.37
CA SER A 155 -12.15 -22.23 -23.37
C SER A 155 -11.41 -22.55 -24.65
N ALA A 156 -11.29 -21.58 -25.56
CA ALA A 156 -10.40 -21.70 -26.71
C ALA A 156 -9.08 -22.29 -26.19
N PRO A 157 -8.47 -23.25 -26.90
CA PRO A 157 -7.29 -23.93 -26.39
C PRO A 157 -6.30 -22.86 -25.95
N ALA A 158 -6.00 -22.86 -24.66
CA ALA A 158 -5.10 -21.86 -24.09
C ALA A 158 -3.83 -21.92 -24.93
N GLY A 159 -3.53 -20.82 -25.61
CA GLY A 159 -2.23 -20.67 -26.26
C GLY A 159 -1.12 -20.94 -25.23
N PRO A 160 0.12 -21.15 -25.68
CA PRO A 160 1.21 -21.40 -24.75
C PRO A 160 1.23 -20.37 -23.63
N ALA A 161 1.45 -20.83 -22.39
CA ALA A 161 1.49 -19.96 -21.22
C ALA A 161 2.43 -18.77 -21.46
N ALA A 162 2.05 -17.59 -20.98
CA ALA A 162 2.80 -16.37 -21.22
C ALA A 162 4.25 -16.43 -20.71
N ASP A 163 4.52 -17.30 -19.74
CA ASP A 163 5.82 -17.54 -19.13
C ASP A 163 6.59 -18.75 -19.71
N GLU A 164 6.08 -19.40 -20.76
CA GLU A 164 6.72 -20.57 -21.39
C GLU A 164 8.18 -20.28 -21.81
N LYS A 165 8.45 -19.06 -22.27
CA LYS A 165 9.78 -18.59 -22.71
C LYS A 165 10.51 -17.73 -21.68
N LEU A 166 10.03 -17.72 -20.43
CA LEU A 166 10.57 -16.87 -19.36
C LEU A 166 11.94 -17.38 -18.88
N ARG A 167 12.96 -16.53 -18.98
CA ARG A 167 14.35 -16.85 -18.62
C ARG A 167 14.61 -16.58 -17.14
N ARG A 168 14.80 -17.64 -16.34
CA ARG A 168 14.87 -17.56 -14.86
C ARG A 168 16.28 -17.59 -14.28
N GLU A 169 17.29 -17.94 -15.09
CA GLU A 169 18.56 -18.52 -14.62
C GLU A 169 19.52 -17.51 -13.98
N ARG A 170 19.27 -16.20 -14.13
CA ARG A 170 20.19 -15.15 -13.64
C ARG A 170 19.41 -13.97 -13.07
N PRO A 171 19.89 -13.32 -12.00
CA PRO A 171 19.38 -12.01 -11.59
C PRO A 171 19.56 -10.97 -12.71
N SER A 172 18.62 -10.03 -12.85
CA SER A 172 18.75 -8.83 -13.68
C SER A 172 19.09 -7.64 -12.80
N GLY A 173 19.96 -6.73 -13.25
CA GLY A 173 20.18 -5.47 -12.53
C GLY A 173 18.97 -4.56 -12.59
N ILE A 174 18.59 -3.98 -11.45
CA ILE A 174 17.62 -2.88 -11.34
C ILE A 174 18.24 -1.77 -10.47
N LYS A 175 17.65 -0.59 -10.45
CA LYS A 175 18.18 0.53 -9.66
C LYS A 175 18.30 0.14 -8.18
N GLY A 176 19.53 0.13 -7.67
CA GLY A 176 19.83 -0.18 -6.28
C GLY A 176 19.75 -1.66 -5.89
N GLY A 177 19.60 -2.57 -6.85
CA GLY A 177 19.35 -3.97 -6.52
C GLY A 177 19.32 -4.92 -7.71
N VAL A 178 18.67 -6.05 -7.49
CA VAL A 178 18.49 -7.10 -8.49
C VAL A 178 17.04 -7.56 -8.56
N LEU A 179 16.61 -7.93 -9.77
CA LEU A 179 15.35 -8.60 -10.03
C LEU A 179 15.60 -10.09 -10.26
N LEU A 180 14.81 -10.92 -9.60
CA LEU A 180 14.83 -12.37 -9.69
C LEU A 180 13.44 -12.87 -10.07
N ILE A 181 13.41 -14.01 -10.76
CA ILE A 181 12.18 -14.73 -11.07
C ILE A 181 12.25 -16.04 -10.30
N PRO A 182 11.57 -16.14 -9.13
CA PRO A 182 11.52 -17.36 -8.33
C PRO A 182 11.07 -18.56 -9.16
N SER A 183 11.54 -19.76 -8.79
CA SER A 183 11.09 -21.01 -9.40
C SER A 183 9.59 -21.28 -9.19
N THR A 184 9.01 -20.69 -8.15
CA THR A 184 7.58 -20.73 -7.85
C THR A 184 6.73 -19.78 -8.71
N PHE A 185 7.36 -18.87 -9.47
CA PHE A 185 6.63 -17.92 -10.32
C PHE A 185 6.07 -18.60 -11.57
N SER A 186 4.77 -18.39 -11.78
CA SER A 186 4.03 -18.83 -12.96
C SER A 186 3.02 -17.76 -13.42
N SER A 187 2.87 -17.62 -14.73
CA SER A 187 1.93 -16.69 -15.34
C SER A 187 1.40 -17.21 -16.67
N ALA A 188 0.12 -17.58 -16.70
CA ALA A 188 -0.54 -18.06 -17.90
C ALA A 188 -0.85 -16.93 -18.92
N ASN A 189 -1.23 -15.75 -18.42
CA ASN A 189 -1.80 -14.65 -19.22
C ASN A 189 -0.93 -13.38 -19.28
N GLY A 190 0.28 -13.44 -18.71
CA GLY A 190 1.23 -12.32 -18.64
C GLY A 190 1.06 -11.45 -17.39
N GLU A 191 0.04 -11.68 -16.56
CA GLU A 191 -0.08 -10.96 -15.30
C GLU A 191 0.95 -11.44 -14.30
N TYR A 192 1.54 -10.52 -13.57
CA TYR A 192 2.50 -10.83 -12.53
C TYR A 192 2.29 -9.94 -11.31
N ASP A 193 2.55 -10.52 -10.14
CA ASP A 193 2.68 -9.77 -8.90
C ASP A 193 4.16 -9.50 -8.63
N LEU A 194 4.44 -8.44 -7.90
CA LEU A 194 5.80 -7.98 -7.59
C LEU A 194 6.00 -7.85 -6.09
N VAL A 195 7.02 -8.52 -5.55
CA VAL A 195 7.55 -8.23 -4.22
C VAL A 195 8.80 -7.38 -4.36
N LEU A 196 8.80 -6.19 -3.76
CA LEU A 196 10.01 -5.38 -3.59
C LEU A 196 10.48 -5.51 -2.14
N HIS A 197 11.60 -6.20 -1.94
CA HIS A 197 12.26 -6.34 -0.66
C HIS A 197 13.38 -5.33 -0.50
N PHE A 198 13.38 -4.59 0.61
CA PHE A 198 14.41 -3.63 0.96
C PHE A 198 15.25 -4.16 2.12
N HIS A 199 16.57 -4.20 1.91
CA HIS A 199 17.58 -4.57 2.89
C HIS A 199 17.54 -6.04 3.32
N GLY A 200 18.54 -6.82 2.90
CA GLY A 200 18.72 -8.21 3.32
C GLY A 200 19.57 -9.01 2.33
N ASP A 201 19.97 -10.21 2.72
CA ASP A 201 20.67 -11.13 1.81
C ASP A 201 19.72 -11.60 0.69
N VAL A 202 20.16 -11.41 -0.56
CA VAL A 202 19.34 -11.70 -1.74
C VAL A 202 18.88 -13.16 -1.79
N LYS A 203 19.75 -14.10 -1.41
CA LYS A 203 19.45 -15.53 -1.48
C LYS A 203 18.51 -15.96 -0.36
N ILE A 204 18.70 -15.43 0.86
CA ILE A 204 17.75 -15.68 1.97
C ILE A 204 16.35 -15.21 1.59
N VAL A 205 16.25 -14.03 0.96
CA VAL A 205 14.96 -13.48 0.52
C VAL A 205 14.32 -14.34 -0.57
N LEU A 206 15.10 -14.72 -1.58
CA LEU A 206 14.62 -15.61 -2.65
C LEU A 206 14.12 -16.96 -2.08
N GLU A 207 14.95 -17.63 -1.29
CA GLU A 207 14.60 -18.94 -0.71
C GLU A 207 13.38 -18.85 0.21
N SER A 208 13.21 -17.73 0.94
CA SER A 208 12.04 -17.51 1.79
C SER A 208 10.75 -17.35 0.97
N VAL A 209 10.80 -16.58 -0.12
CA VAL A 209 9.67 -16.37 -1.05
C VAL A 209 9.28 -17.68 -1.73
N GLU A 210 10.27 -18.48 -2.15
CA GLU A 210 10.04 -19.81 -2.72
C GLU A 210 9.47 -20.80 -1.70
N ALA A 211 10.01 -20.84 -0.48
CA ALA A 211 9.52 -21.72 0.57
C ALA A 211 8.06 -21.41 0.95
N ALA A 212 7.69 -20.13 1.00
CA ALA A 212 6.33 -19.68 1.24
C ALA A 212 5.41 -19.82 0.01
N LYS A 213 5.93 -20.23 -1.15
CA LYS A 213 5.20 -20.39 -2.42
C LYS A 213 4.50 -19.11 -2.89
N VAL A 214 5.11 -17.95 -2.64
CA VAL A 214 4.58 -16.69 -3.17
C VAL A 214 4.78 -16.68 -4.70
N ASN A 215 3.68 -16.60 -5.44
CA ASN A 215 3.70 -16.52 -6.90
C ASN A 215 3.95 -15.08 -7.39
N ALA A 216 5.21 -14.61 -7.32
CA ALA A 216 5.56 -13.24 -7.68
C ALA A 216 6.97 -13.13 -8.26
N VAL A 217 7.19 -12.09 -9.06
CA VAL A 217 8.54 -11.60 -9.39
C VAL A 217 9.11 -10.90 -8.15
N LEU A 218 10.42 -11.02 -7.92
CA LEU A 218 11.08 -10.51 -6.71
C LEU A 218 12.16 -9.49 -7.06
N GLY A 219 12.02 -8.25 -6.61
CA GLY A 219 13.09 -7.27 -6.56
C GLY A 219 13.71 -7.21 -5.17
N VAL A 220 15.03 -7.31 -5.05
CA VAL A 220 15.77 -7.12 -3.79
C VAL A 220 16.70 -5.92 -3.91
N ILE A 221 16.49 -4.90 -3.07
CA ILE A 221 17.17 -3.61 -3.11
C ILE A 221 18.04 -3.46 -1.85
N ASN A 222 19.34 -3.26 -2.08
CA ASN A 222 20.34 -3.10 -1.04
C ASN A 222 21.16 -1.84 -1.30
N LEU A 223 20.97 -0.82 -0.45
CA LEU A 223 21.55 0.52 -0.63
C LEU A 223 22.65 0.85 0.40
N GLY A 224 22.89 -0.06 1.35
CA GLY A 224 23.89 0.12 2.40
C GLY A 224 23.34 -0.22 3.79
N VAL A 225 24.06 0.21 4.81
CA VAL A 225 23.71 0.02 6.23
C VAL A 225 23.05 1.29 6.76
N GLY A 226 21.91 1.15 7.44
CA GLY A 226 21.15 2.25 8.03
C GLY A 226 20.04 2.80 7.11
N SER A 227 18.93 3.23 7.72
CA SER A 227 17.71 3.60 6.97
C SER A 227 17.87 4.85 6.11
N GLY A 228 18.76 5.77 6.49
CA GLY A 228 18.95 7.05 5.79
C GLY A 228 19.34 6.93 4.31
N TYR A 229 20.10 5.89 3.93
CA TYR A 229 20.41 5.62 2.51
C TYR A 229 19.15 5.26 1.73
N TYR A 230 18.27 4.48 2.34
CA TYR A 230 17.01 4.08 1.74
C TYR A 230 16.03 5.26 1.68
N GLU A 231 15.93 6.06 2.74
CA GLU A 231 15.10 7.26 2.77
C GLU A 231 15.51 8.21 1.63
N SER A 232 16.80 8.53 1.55
CA SER A 232 17.36 9.46 0.56
C SER A 232 17.14 9.00 -0.88
N ALA A 233 17.26 7.69 -1.14
CA ALA A 233 17.10 7.15 -2.48
C ALA A 233 15.69 7.29 -3.05
N TYR A 234 14.67 7.42 -2.18
CA TYR A 234 13.27 7.53 -2.60
C TYR A 234 12.65 8.91 -2.33
N THR A 235 13.39 9.89 -1.81
CA THR A 235 12.88 11.23 -1.48
C THR A 235 12.27 11.97 -2.68
N LEU A 236 12.86 11.80 -3.87
CA LEU A 236 12.37 12.48 -5.08
C LEU A 236 11.11 11.76 -5.61
N PRO A 237 9.95 12.44 -5.69
CA PRO A 237 8.73 11.87 -6.27
C PRO A 237 8.98 11.33 -7.68
N GLY A 238 8.41 10.18 -8.03
CA GLY A 238 8.65 9.53 -9.31
C GLY A 238 9.77 8.47 -9.29
N THR A 239 10.64 8.45 -8.26
CA THR A 239 11.74 7.47 -8.21
C THR A 239 11.24 6.04 -8.06
N TYR A 240 10.22 5.83 -7.22
CA TYR A 240 9.58 4.53 -7.05
C TYR A 240 8.83 4.11 -8.32
N GLU A 241 8.11 5.02 -8.96
CA GLU A 241 7.41 4.75 -10.21
C GLU A 241 8.37 4.39 -11.35
N ALA A 242 9.54 5.05 -11.41
CA ALA A 242 10.59 4.70 -12.36
C ALA A 242 11.18 3.30 -12.09
N LEU A 243 11.28 2.88 -10.82
CA LEU A 243 11.68 1.52 -10.48
C LEU A 243 10.63 0.50 -10.97
N LEU A 244 9.34 0.74 -10.75
CA LEU A 244 8.28 -0.13 -11.26
C LEU A 244 8.30 -0.24 -12.80
N ALA A 245 8.51 0.88 -13.50
CA ALA A 245 8.65 0.88 -14.95
C ALA A 245 9.89 0.09 -15.42
N GLN A 246 11.01 0.19 -14.70
CA GLN A 246 12.20 -0.61 -14.98
C GLN A 246 11.93 -2.11 -14.78
N VAL A 247 11.23 -2.49 -13.69
CA VAL A 247 10.85 -3.89 -13.45
C VAL A 247 9.99 -4.42 -14.59
N GLN A 248 8.99 -3.66 -15.02
CA GLN A 248 8.13 -4.01 -16.16
C GLN A 248 8.97 -4.32 -17.40
N GLN A 249 9.89 -3.42 -17.79
CA GLN A 249 10.77 -3.63 -18.94
C GLN A 249 11.62 -4.90 -18.79
N VAL A 250 12.20 -5.13 -17.62
CA VAL A 250 13.05 -6.30 -17.38
C VAL A 250 12.25 -7.60 -17.49
N VAL A 251 11.03 -7.64 -16.96
CA VAL A 251 10.15 -8.83 -17.02
C VAL A 251 9.74 -9.13 -18.47
N GLU A 252 9.44 -8.11 -19.26
CA GLU A 252 9.18 -8.24 -20.70
C GLU A 252 10.41 -8.76 -21.45
N ASP A 253 11.58 -8.15 -21.22
CA ASP A 253 12.83 -8.55 -21.85
C ASP A 253 13.16 -10.01 -21.53
N ARG A 254 12.86 -10.45 -20.30
CA ARG A 254 13.03 -11.84 -19.82
C ARG A 254 12.09 -12.83 -20.49
N GLY A 255 11.12 -12.36 -21.26
CA GLY A 255 10.26 -13.18 -22.11
C GLY A 255 8.87 -13.41 -21.57
N LEU A 256 8.43 -12.67 -20.54
CA LEU A 256 7.03 -12.73 -20.11
C LEU A 256 6.15 -12.04 -21.16
N LYS A 257 5.39 -12.82 -21.92
CA LYS A 257 4.56 -12.28 -23.01
C LYS A 257 3.39 -11.49 -22.44
N GLY A 258 3.22 -10.25 -22.91
CA GLY A 258 2.13 -9.39 -22.48
C GLY A 258 2.18 -9.08 -20.97
N ALA A 259 3.37 -8.88 -20.42
CA ALA A 259 3.58 -8.62 -19.00
C ALA A 259 2.66 -7.49 -18.49
N ARG A 260 1.95 -7.72 -17.39
CA ARG A 260 1.09 -6.72 -16.75
C ARG A 260 1.21 -6.81 -15.24
N LEU A 261 1.70 -5.74 -14.61
CA LEU A 261 1.79 -5.66 -13.15
C LEU A 261 0.39 -5.64 -12.54
N ARG A 262 0.08 -6.61 -11.69
CA ARG A 262 -1.23 -6.76 -11.06
C ARG A 262 -1.26 -6.26 -9.63
N ARG A 263 -0.27 -6.63 -8.80
CA ARG A 263 -0.16 -6.23 -7.39
C ARG A 263 1.30 -5.99 -7.00
N VAL A 264 1.51 -5.09 -6.05
CA VAL A 264 2.82 -4.83 -5.44
C VAL A 264 2.76 -5.09 -3.94
N ALA A 265 3.76 -5.80 -3.43
CA ALA A 265 4.08 -5.85 -2.01
C ALA A 265 5.38 -5.10 -1.75
N LEU A 266 5.38 -4.23 -0.74
CA LEU A 266 6.59 -3.64 -0.19
C LEU A 266 6.98 -4.42 1.06
N MET A 267 8.17 -5.00 1.06
CA MET A 267 8.71 -5.80 2.14
C MET A 267 10.04 -5.21 2.62
N SER A 268 10.29 -5.19 3.92
CA SER A 268 11.58 -4.72 4.44
C SER A 268 12.03 -5.49 5.66
N TRP A 269 13.35 -5.57 5.84
CA TRP A 269 13.96 -5.89 7.13
C TRP A 269 14.83 -4.72 7.60
N SER A 270 14.81 -4.42 8.90
CA SER A 270 15.73 -3.43 9.50
C SER A 270 15.73 -2.07 8.77
N ALA A 271 16.91 -1.61 8.33
CA ALA A 271 17.15 -0.38 7.56
C ALA A 271 16.25 -0.22 6.32
N GLY A 272 15.76 -1.32 5.73
CA GLY A 272 14.86 -1.28 4.57
C GLY A 272 13.57 -0.48 4.80
N TYR A 273 13.16 -0.30 6.07
CA TYR A 273 12.06 0.60 6.44
C TYR A 273 12.21 2.00 5.88
N GLY A 274 13.44 2.51 5.76
CA GLY A 274 13.68 3.85 5.22
C GLY A 274 13.13 4.04 3.81
N ALA A 275 13.15 3.00 2.99
CA ALA A 275 12.58 3.06 1.64
C ALA A 275 11.05 3.11 1.74
N ILE A 276 10.48 2.21 2.53
CA ILE A 276 9.03 2.11 2.69
C ILE A 276 8.45 3.40 3.29
N SER A 277 9.06 3.93 4.35
CA SER A 277 8.58 5.14 5.02
C SER A 277 8.53 6.33 4.06
N THR A 278 9.54 6.50 3.21
CA THR A 278 9.58 7.55 2.19
C THR A 278 8.64 7.26 1.03
N ILE A 279 8.62 6.03 0.48
CA ILE A 279 7.69 5.64 -0.59
C ILE A 279 6.25 5.86 -0.16
N LEU A 280 5.90 5.56 1.09
CA LEU A 280 4.56 5.77 1.59
C LEU A 280 4.14 7.25 1.63
N GLN A 281 5.10 8.16 1.77
CA GLN A 281 4.88 9.60 1.79
C GLN A 281 4.79 10.20 0.39
N VAL A 282 5.67 9.79 -0.54
CA VAL A 282 5.88 10.52 -1.81
C VAL A 282 5.35 9.82 -3.05
N ARG A 283 4.99 8.53 -2.99
CA ARG A 283 4.44 7.82 -4.17
C ARG A 283 3.17 8.47 -4.69
N GLN A 284 2.94 8.36 -5.99
CA GLN A 284 1.75 8.93 -6.65
C GLN A 284 0.46 8.16 -6.38
N LYS A 285 0.53 7.00 -5.72
CA LYS A 285 -0.60 6.12 -5.37
C LYS A 285 -1.42 5.66 -6.59
N LYS A 286 -0.73 5.49 -7.73
CA LYS A 286 -1.28 4.91 -8.97
C LYS A 286 -0.88 3.45 -9.15
N ASP A 287 0.07 2.99 -8.36
CA ASP A 287 0.52 1.62 -8.31
C ASP A 287 -0.49 0.72 -7.58
N PRO A 288 -0.58 -0.56 -7.94
CA PRO A 288 -1.49 -1.50 -7.29
C PRO A 288 -0.87 -2.03 -5.97
N LEU A 289 -0.52 -1.13 -5.05
CA LEU A 289 0.00 -1.52 -3.73
C LEU A 289 -1.06 -2.31 -2.98
N ASP A 290 -0.74 -3.55 -2.64
CA ASP A 290 -1.67 -4.50 -2.04
C ASP A 290 -1.18 -5.02 -0.67
N ALA A 291 0.13 -5.01 -0.43
CA ALA A 291 0.70 -5.48 0.82
C ALA A 291 1.91 -4.67 1.31
N LEU A 292 2.04 -4.61 2.63
CA LEU A 292 3.16 -4.05 3.37
C LEU A 292 3.63 -5.07 4.41
N LEU A 293 4.90 -5.49 4.35
CA LEU A 293 5.46 -6.52 5.23
C LEU A 293 6.74 -6.01 5.89
N MET A 294 6.81 -6.05 7.22
CA MET A 294 7.89 -5.41 7.97
C MET A 294 8.51 -6.36 8.99
N ALA A 295 9.76 -6.76 8.75
CA ALA A 295 10.55 -7.62 9.61
C ALA A 295 11.44 -6.78 10.54
N ASP A 296 11.05 -6.68 11.80
CA ASP A 296 11.78 -6.02 12.89
C ASP A 296 12.45 -4.70 12.48
N GLY A 297 11.68 -3.86 11.77
CA GLY A 297 12.22 -2.69 11.09
C GLY A 297 11.36 -1.44 11.20
N LEU A 298 10.29 -1.42 12.01
CA LEU A 298 9.45 -0.23 12.15
C LEU A 298 10.13 0.86 13.01
N HIS A 299 11.15 1.51 12.43
CA HIS A 299 12.00 2.48 13.14
C HIS A 299 11.31 3.83 13.27
N CYS A 300 11.04 4.27 14.50
CA CYS A 300 10.46 5.58 14.76
C CYS A 300 11.28 6.33 15.81
N GLY A 301 11.51 7.63 15.59
CA GLY A 301 12.08 8.50 16.59
C GLY A 301 11.06 8.93 17.65
N ARG A 302 11.54 9.65 18.65
CA ARG A 302 10.69 10.47 19.54
C ARG A 302 10.55 11.87 18.95
N LEU A 303 9.53 12.62 19.36
CA LEU A 303 9.43 14.05 19.01
C LEU A 303 10.56 14.83 19.70
N PRO A 304 11.32 15.68 18.98
CA PRO A 304 12.35 16.53 19.59
C PRO A 304 11.81 17.42 20.71
N GLU A 305 10.62 17.99 20.52
CA GLU A 305 9.95 18.85 21.48
C GLU A 305 9.37 18.10 22.67
N ARG A 306 9.09 16.80 22.51
CA ARG A 306 8.41 15.95 23.49
C ARG A 306 9.07 14.56 23.45
N PRO A 307 10.29 14.41 24.03
CA PRO A 307 11.13 13.23 23.84
C PRO A 307 10.59 11.94 24.48
N LYS A 308 9.49 12.03 25.25
CA LYS A 308 8.75 10.86 25.75
C LYS A 308 7.69 10.37 24.76
N GLU A 309 7.31 11.18 23.78
CA GLU A 309 6.28 10.84 22.81
C GLU A 309 6.90 10.28 21.53
N ILE A 310 6.25 9.24 20.99
CA ILE A 310 6.58 8.73 19.66
C ILE A 310 6.37 9.82 18.61
N ASN A 311 7.22 9.84 17.58
CA ASN A 311 7.09 10.78 16.48
C ASN A 311 5.90 10.42 15.59
N PHE A 312 4.72 10.91 15.95
CA PHE A 312 3.48 10.65 15.22
C PHE A 312 3.54 11.08 13.74
N ARG A 313 4.42 12.02 13.38
CA ARG A 313 4.59 12.47 11.98
C ARG A 313 5.24 11.38 11.13
N GLN A 314 6.23 10.69 11.70
CA GLN A 314 6.85 9.52 11.06
C GLN A 314 5.87 8.33 11.00
N MET A 315 5.03 8.17 12.03
CA MET A 315 4.06 7.07 12.09
C MET A 315 2.84 7.28 11.20
N ALA A 316 2.50 8.51 10.80
CA ALA A 316 1.26 8.82 10.10
C ALA A 316 1.02 7.97 8.82
N PRO A 317 1.99 7.76 7.92
CA PRO A 317 1.77 6.90 6.75
C PRO A 317 1.47 5.44 7.11
N PHE A 318 2.05 4.94 8.20
CA PHE A 318 1.82 3.58 8.69
C PHE A 318 0.49 3.45 9.42
N VAL A 319 0.03 4.50 10.11
CA VAL A 319 -1.33 4.56 10.67
C VAL A 319 -2.38 4.44 9.56
N GLU A 320 -2.18 5.16 8.44
CA GLU A 320 -3.09 5.06 7.29
C GLU A 320 -3.05 3.67 6.63
N ALA A 321 -1.87 3.04 6.55
CA ALA A 321 -1.74 1.66 6.09
C ALA A 321 -2.44 0.67 7.05
N ALA A 322 -2.29 0.83 8.36
CA ALA A 322 -2.93 0.00 9.37
C ALA A 322 -4.45 0.12 9.30
N LYS A 323 -5.00 1.34 9.14
CA LYS A 323 -6.43 1.56 8.92
C LYS A 323 -6.91 0.91 7.61
N ALA A 324 -6.15 1.03 6.52
CA ALA A 324 -6.51 0.37 5.26
C ALA A 324 -6.54 -1.16 5.42
N ALA A 325 -5.58 -1.72 6.14
CA ALA A 325 -5.49 -3.13 6.42
C ALA A 325 -6.58 -3.64 7.38
N ALA A 326 -6.90 -2.88 8.43
CA ALA A 326 -8.05 -3.16 9.30
C ALA A 326 -9.37 -3.27 8.51
N ASN A 327 -9.51 -2.51 7.43
CA ASN A 327 -10.66 -2.56 6.52
C ASN A 327 -10.49 -3.55 5.35
N GLY A 328 -9.49 -4.42 5.36
CA GLY A 328 -9.25 -5.46 4.36
C GLY A 328 -8.67 -4.99 3.02
N LYS A 329 -8.47 -3.68 2.84
CA LYS A 329 -8.01 -3.08 1.57
C LYS A 329 -6.53 -3.33 1.28
N LEU A 330 -5.75 -3.62 2.32
CA LEU A 330 -4.31 -3.85 2.27
C LEU A 330 -3.99 -5.05 3.18
N LEU A 331 -2.96 -5.83 2.89
CA LEU A 331 -2.31 -6.64 3.93
C LEU A 331 -1.21 -5.82 4.59
N PHE A 332 -1.21 -5.71 5.92
CA PHE A 332 -0.10 -5.12 6.64
C PHE A 332 0.35 -6.06 7.75
N SER A 333 1.52 -6.68 7.60
CA SER A 333 2.07 -7.63 8.58
C SER A 333 3.38 -7.12 9.15
N ILE A 334 3.51 -7.14 10.48
CA ILE A 334 4.68 -6.68 11.22
C ILE A 334 5.17 -7.81 12.10
N THR A 335 6.48 -8.04 12.10
CA THR A 335 7.15 -8.79 13.15
C THR A 335 8.10 -7.86 13.91
N HIS A 336 8.26 -8.04 15.22
CA HIS A 336 9.20 -7.26 16.03
C HIS A 336 9.88 -8.12 17.08
N SER A 337 11.09 -7.73 17.48
CA SER A 337 11.82 -8.27 18.63
C SER A 337 11.54 -7.43 19.90
N ASP A 338 12.25 -7.73 20.98
CA ASP A 338 12.26 -6.96 22.24
C ASP A 338 13.46 -6.03 22.36
N ILE A 339 14.22 -5.85 21.28
CA ILE A 339 15.40 -4.99 21.28
C ILE A 339 15.04 -3.56 21.71
N ASP A 340 15.75 -3.06 22.73
CA ASP A 340 15.76 -1.65 23.10
C ASP A 340 16.95 -0.96 22.43
N PRO A 341 16.74 -0.20 21.34
CA PRO A 341 17.81 0.40 20.56
C PRO A 341 18.44 1.62 21.23
N LYS A 342 17.93 2.07 22.39
CA LYS A 342 18.34 3.24 23.20
C LYS A 342 18.24 4.62 22.53
N SER A 343 18.41 4.67 21.21
CA SER A 343 18.52 5.89 20.40
C SER A 343 17.22 6.27 19.68
N TYR A 344 16.28 5.33 19.59
CA TYR A 344 14.96 5.52 18.99
C TYR A 344 13.92 4.62 19.67
N VAL A 345 12.67 4.64 19.20
CA VAL A 345 11.56 3.89 19.79
C VAL A 345 11.70 2.39 19.50
N PRO A 346 11.58 1.49 20.50
CA PRO A 346 11.53 0.05 20.26
C PRO A 346 10.47 -0.34 19.23
N THR A 347 10.76 -1.30 18.37
CA THR A 347 9.83 -1.77 17.32
C THR A 347 8.52 -2.31 17.93
N ALA A 348 8.59 -2.92 19.11
CA ALA A 348 7.44 -3.34 19.91
C ALA A 348 6.51 -2.18 20.30
N GLU A 349 7.08 -1.03 20.68
CA GLU A 349 6.31 0.17 21.05
C GLU A 349 5.69 0.80 19.81
N ALA A 350 6.44 0.92 18.71
CA ALA A 350 5.91 1.43 17.45
C ALA A 350 4.77 0.56 16.89
N ALA A 351 4.88 -0.77 16.98
CA ALA A 351 3.82 -1.69 16.58
C ALA A 351 2.57 -1.57 17.48
N SER A 352 2.78 -1.37 18.78
CA SER A 352 1.68 -1.14 19.74
C SER A 352 0.95 0.17 19.45
N TYR A 353 1.68 1.22 19.06
CA TYR A 353 1.08 2.48 18.63
C TYR A 353 0.15 2.31 17.42
N LEU A 354 0.53 1.48 16.45
CA LEU A 354 -0.32 1.20 15.29
C LEU A 354 -1.58 0.40 15.66
N LEU A 355 -1.46 -0.60 16.55
CA LEU A 355 -2.61 -1.36 17.03
C LEU A 355 -3.61 -0.49 17.78
N GLU A 356 -3.10 0.41 18.62
CA GLU A 356 -3.94 1.39 19.34
C GLU A 356 -4.73 2.27 18.37
N ALA A 357 -4.13 2.68 17.25
CA ALA A 357 -4.78 3.51 16.23
C ALA A 357 -5.93 2.81 15.47
N VAL A 358 -6.04 1.47 15.55
CA VAL A 358 -7.08 0.69 14.87
C VAL A 358 -7.89 -0.23 15.79
N LYS A 359 -7.69 -0.14 17.11
CA LYS A 359 -8.30 -1.06 18.09
C LYS A 359 -9.84 -1.11 18.02
N GLU A 360 -10.47 0.00 17.65
CA GLU A 360 -11.93 0.11 17.52
C GLU A 360 -12.48 -0.75 16.37
N SER A 361 -11.64 -1.18 15.43
CA SER A 361 -12.00 -2.08 14.34
C SER A 361 -12.05 -3.57 14.74
N GLY A 362 -11.79 -3.89 16.02
CA GLY A 362 -11.90 -5.24 16.57
C GLY A 362 -10.56 -5.97 16.61
N VAL A 363 -10.00 -6.07 17.81
CA VAL A 363 -8.74 -6.78 18.08
C VAL A 363 -9.00 -8.26 18.30
N LYS A 364 -8.30 -9.11 17.57
CA LYS A 364 -8.27 -10.56 17.75
C LYS A 364 -6.88 -10.97 18.23
N ASN A 365 -6.80 -11.58 19.41
CA ASN A 365 -5.60 -12.31 19.82
C ASN A 365 -5.58 -13.66 19.11
N VAL A 366 -4.41 -14.03 18.60
CA VAL A 366 -4.18 -15.33 17.94
C VAL A 366 -3.31 -16.17 18.86
N ASP A 367 -3.44 -17.49 18.75
CA ASP A 367 -2.62 -18.41 19.53
C ASP A 367 -1.14 -18.23 19.19
N LEU A 368 -0.30 -18.23 20.23
CA LEU A 368 1.15 -18.09 20.08
C LEU A 368 1.74 -19.38 19.54
N VAL A 369 1.79 -19.49 18.21
CA VAL A 369 2.38 -20.63 17.51
C VAL A 369 3.77 -20.25 17.03
N ALA A 370 4.78 -21.03 17.43
CA ALA A 370 6.13 -20.82 16.95
C ALA A 370 6.19 -21.05 15.43
N PRO A 371 6.86 -20.18 14.66
CA PRO A 371 6.99 -20.36 13.21
C PRO A 371 7.66 -21.69 12.87
N GLU A 372 7.27 -22.27 11.73
CA GLU A 372 7.96 -23.45 11.20
C GLU A 372 9.45 -23.16 10.99
N ARG A 373 10.31 -24.10 11.40
CA ARG A 373 11.76 -23.99 11.22
C ARG A 373 12.15 -24.41 9.81
N LEU A 374 12.04 -23.47 8.87
CA LEU A 374 12.47 -23.67 7.49
C LEU A 374 13.98 -23.81 7.40
N LYS A 375 14.45 -24.77 6.59
CA LYS A 375 15.87 -24.98 6.31
C LYS A 375 16.24 -24.24 5.02
N LEU A 376 16.58 -22.97 5.15
CA LEU A 376 17.11 -22.17 4.03
C LEU A 376 18.62 -22.42 3.91
N LYS A 377 19.08 -22.82 2.72
CA LYS A 377 20.50 -23.06 2.45
C LYS A 377 21.31 -21.77 2.62
N ALA A 378 20.77 -20.64 2.15
CA ALA A 378 21.41 -19.34 2.27
C ALA A 378 21.52 -18.86 3.72
N ALA A 379 20.60 -19.27 4.61
CA ALA A 379 20.62 -18.85 6.01
C ALA A 379 21.64 -19.61 6.87
N ALA A 380 22.20 -20.72 6.38
CA ALA A 380 23.12 -21.57 7.14
C ALA A 380 24.38 -20.83 7.63
N PHE A 381 24.76 -19.75 6.94
CA PHE A 381 25.93 -18.93 7.27
C PHE A 381 25.58 -17.48 7.61
N ALA A 382 24.29 -17.18 7.85
CA ALA A 382 23.86 -15.82 8.21
C ALA A 382 24.38 -15.40 9.59
N VAL A 383 24.53 -16.36 10.50
CA VAL A 383 25.12 -16.21 11.84
C VAL A 383 25.96 -17.44 12.17
N GLU A 384 26.87 -17.32 13.12
CA GLU A 384 27.61 -18.49 13.62
C GLU A 384 26.63 -19.56 14.12
N PRO A 385 26.82 -20.86 13.82
CA PRO A 385 25.84 -21.91 14.15
C PRO A 385 25.38 -21.94 15.62
N LYS A 386 26.29 -21.64 16.55
CA LYS A 386 25.98 -21.59 18.00
C LYS A 386 25.19 -20.35 18.43
N LEU A 387 25.13 -19.33 17.58
CA LEU A 387 24.44 -18.06 17.83
C LEU A 387 23.08 -18.00 17.10
N VAL A 388 22.71 -19.01 16.32
CA VAL A 388 21.40 -19.09 15.66
C VAL A 388 20.28 -18.96 16.69
N LYS A 389 19.40 -18.00 16.46
CA LYS A 389 18.18 -17.74 17.25
C LYS A 389 16.95 -18.16 16.48
N TYR A 390 15.94 -18.61 17.22
CA TYR A 390 14.63 -18.95 16.68
C TYR A 390 13.60 -17.97 17.22
N LEU A 391 12.63 -17.64 16.37
CA LEU A 391 11.55 -16.74 16.75
C LEU A 391 10.63 -17.41 17.77
N GLU A 392 10.67 -16.93 19.01
CA GLU A 392 9.84 -17.41 20.11
C GLU A 392 8.67 -16.43 20.33
N PRO A 393 7.43 -16.81 19.98
CA PRO A 393 6.31 -15.88 19.96
C PRO A 393 5.91 -15.45 21.37
N LYS A 394 5.75 -14.14 21.56
CA LYS A 394 5.24 -13.53 22.80
C LYS A 394 3.95 -12.76 22.60
N ARG A 395 3.62 -12.44 21.35
CA ARG A 395 2.44 -11.66 20.98
C ARG A 395 2.02 -12.06 19.58
N ASP A 396 0.73 -12.26 19.39
CA ASP A 396 0.13 -12.43 18.08
C ASP A 396 -1.26 -11.77 18.08
N VAL A 397 -1.41 -10.70 17.30
CA VAL A 397 -2.60 -9.84 17.30
C VAL A 397 -2.97 -9.44 15.89
N MET A 398 -4.24 -9.63 15.53
CA MET A 398 -4.82 -9.23 14.26
C MET A 398 -5.96 -8.22 14.43
N VAL A 399 -6.05 -7.28 13.50
CA VAL A 399 -7.20 -6.37 13.30
C VAL A 399 -7.49 -6.35 11.80
N GLY A 400 -8.55 -7.02 11.35
CA GLY A 400 -8.78 -7.24 9.91
C GLY A 400 -7.57 -7.91 9.25
N SER A 401 -7.01 -7.27 8.22
CA SER A 401 -5.77 -7.70 7.53
C SER A 401 -4.51 -7.01 8.06
N PHE A 402 -4.58 -6.32 9.20
CA PHE A 402 -3.42 -5.82 9.93
C PHE A 402 -3.00 -6.85 10.99
N HIS A 403 -1.74 -7.29 10.94
CA HIS A 403 -1.23 -8.37 11.77
C HIS A 403 0.10 -7.97 12.43
N VAL A 404 0.20 -8.11 13.75
CA VAL A 404 1.39 -7.83 14.52
C VAL A 404 1.79 -9.07 15.32
N ARG A 405 2.99 -9.56 15.06
CA ARG A 405 3.63 -10.62 15.83
C ARG A 405 4.86 -10.11 16.55
N GLY A 406 4.89 -10.31 17.85
CA GLY A 406 6.06 -10.02 18.68
C GLY A 406 6.76 -11.32 19.04
N PHE A 407 8.09 -11.28 19.00
CA PHE A 407 8.95 -12.37 19.41
C PHE A 407 9.88 -11.89 20.52
N THR A 408 10.23 -12.78 21.45
CA THR A 408 11.26 -12.47 22.45
C THR A 408 12.63 -12.35 21.79
N GLY A 409 13.52 -11.57 22.39
CA GLY A 409 14.90 -11.45 21.94
C GLY A 409 15.41 -10.02 21.97
N GLU A 410 16.66 -9.83 22.40
CA GLU A 410 17.27 -8.52 22.62
C GLU A 410 18.65 -8.39 21.93
N THR A 411 19.08 -9.39 21.16
CA THR A 411 20.39 -9.41 20.50
C THR A 411 20.33 -9.15 19.00
N THR A 412 21.49 -8.91 18.39
CA THR A 412 21.61 -8.79 16.94
C THR A 412 21.19 -10.08 16.22
N GLU A 413 21.40 -11.25 16.81
CA GLU A 413 20.99 -12.51 16.21
C GLU A 413 19.47 -12.72 16.29
N ASP A 414 18.82 -12.23 17.34
CA ASP A 414 17.36 -12.17 17.41
C ASP A 414 16.81 -11.28 16.28
N HIS A 415 17.45 -10.13 16.03
CA HIS A 415 17.11 -9.26 14.89
C HIS A 415 17.28 -9.97 13.53
N VAL A 416 18.37 -10.72 13.34
CA VAL A 416 18.62 -11.49 12.11
C VAL A 416 17.64 -12.66 11.95
N ALA A 417 17.15 -13.23 13.05
CA ALA A 417 16.14 -14.30 13.02
C ALA A 417 14.89 -13.87 12.24
N HIS A 418 14.49 -12.60 12.30
CA HIS A 418 13.37 -12.08 11.54
C HIS A 418 13.58 -12.12 10.02
N LEU A 419 14.81 -11.92 9.53
CA LEU A 419 15.14 -12.07 8.12
C LEU A 419 15.18 -13.55 7.71
N THR A 420 15.82 -14.40 8.52
CA THR A 420 16.04 -15.81 8.16
C THR A 420 14.80 -16.67 8.28
N GLN A 421 13.78 -16.24 9.06
CA GLN A 421 12.55 -17.01 9.29
C GLN A 421 11.31 -16.37 8.66
N MET A 422 11.45 -15.33 7.84
CA MET A 422 10.29 -14.65 7.23
C MET A 422 9.44 -15.53 6.30
N GLY A 423 10.04 -16.59 5.74
CA GLY A 423 9.34 -17.62 4.97
C GLY A 423 8.25 -18.36 5.77
N ALA A 424 8.35 -18.37 7.10
CA ALA A 424 7.39 -18.99 8.00
C ALA A 424 6.57 -18.00 8.83
N THR A 425 6.82 -16.69 8.69
CA THR A 425 6.05 -15.65 9.42
C THR A 425 5.07 -14.96 8.48
N PHE A 426 5.44 -13.85 7.83
CA PHE A 426 4.49 -13.04 7.07
C PHE A 426 4.35 -13.43 5.60
N LEU A 427 5.29 -14.19 5.03
CA LEU A 427 5.21 -14.57 3.61
C LEU A 427 4.06 -15.56 3.32
N PRO A 428 3.71 -16.50 4.21
CA PRO A 428 2.51 -17.33 4.04
C PRO A 428 1.21 -16.51 3.95
N GLU A 429 1.09 -15.39 4.69
CA GLU A 429 -0.07 -14.49 4.58
C GLU A 429 -0.13 -13.83 3.21
N LEU A 430 1.01 -13.41 2.67
CA LEU A 430 1.09 -12.85 1.33
C LEU A 430 0.68 -13.89 0.29
N ALA A 431 1.23 -15.12 0.38
CA ALA A 431 0.87 -16.22 -0.49
C ALA A 431 -0.64 -16.51 -0.45
N SER A 432 -1.23 -16.55 0.75
CA SER A 432 -2.67 -16.76 0.92
C SER A 432 -3.50 -15.62 0.35
N ARG A 433 -3.11 -14.35 0.55
CA ARG A 433 -3.80 -13.19 -0.03
C ARG A 433 -3.71 -13.17 -1.55
N TRP A 434 -2.60 -13.68 -2.09
CA TRP A 434 -2.31 -13.67 -3.51
C TRP A 434 -2.73 -14.91 -4.28
N ALA A 435 -3.15 -15.95 -3.57
CA ALA A 435 -3.74 -17.14 -4.16
C ALA A 435 -4.91 -16.76 -5.11
N PRO A 436 -5.08 -17.49 -6.22
CA PRO A 436 -6.30 -17.39 -7.01
C PRO A 436 -7.53 -17.57 -6.10
N ALA A 437 -8.61 -16.84 -6.39
CA ALA A 437 -9.87 -17.11 -5.73
C ALA A 437 -10.25 -18.59 -5.99
N PRO A 438 -10.73 -19.32 -4.97
CA PRO A 438 -11.08 -20.72 -5.10
C PRO A 438 -12.19 -20.97 -6.13
#